data_AF-A0A816IWP6-F1
#
_entry.id   AF-A0A816IWP6-F1
#
_cell.length_a   1.000
_cell.length_b   1.000
_cell.length_c   1.000
_cell.angle_alpha   90.00
_cell.angle_beta   90.00
_cell.angle_gamma   90.00
#
_symmetry.space_group_name_H-M   'P 1'
#
loop_
_entity.id
_entity.type
_entity.pdbx_description
1 polymer ?
#
loop_
_entity_poly.entity_id
_entity_poly.type
_entity_poly.pdbx_seq_one_letter_code
_entity_poly.pdbx_strand_id
1 'polypeptide(L)'
;MAISKVLSANSASGMHVNDECKVKFMELKAKRTYRYIVFKIDEKAQEVQIEKLGNPEETYDDFANSIPENECRYAIYDFDFTTEDNCQKSKIYFIAWSPDTSRVRSKMLYASSKDRFKREMDGIQVELQATDPSEMSLDIIKERALTQKKLHEISGWENKKTRKIESQIASLQRRMDGEKMEETEKLRSKKAAVHAKAREKKAKVQTRRAQEILHAEEEAVRLQATGQIPNKSSCSCF
;
A
#
# COMPACT_ATOMS: atom_id res chain seq x y z
N MET A 1 2.32 26.03 -38.07
CA MET A 1 3.32 24.97 -37.80
C MET A 1 2.92 24.25 -36.53
N ALA A 2 2.81 22.91 -36.61
CA ALA A 2 2.72 21.90 -35.53
C ALA A 2 1.73 22.17 -34.36
N ILE A 3 0.49 21.69 -34.39
CA ILE A 3 0.03 20.35 -33.96
C ILE A 3 0.58 19.92 -32.59
N SER A 4 -0.03 20.43 -31.51
CA SER A 4 -0.04 19.79 -30.19
C SER A 4 -1.33 18.97 -30.04
N LYS A 5 -1.37 17.82 -30.73
CA LYS A 5 -2.45 16.83 -30.61
C LYS A 5 -2.07 15.83 -29.51
N VAL A 6 -2.66 16.06 -28.33
CA VAL A 6 -3.13 15.06 -27.36
C VAL A 6 -2.49 13.66 -27.50
N LEU A 7 -1.50 13.36 -26.67
CA LEU A 7 -1.20 11.98 -26.30
C LEU A 7 -2.33 11.51 -25.38
N SER A 8 -3.35 10.91 -25.99
CA SER A 8 -4.37 10.15 -25.28
C SER A 8 -3.67 9.03 -24.53
N ALA A 9 -3.81 9.03 -23.21
CA ALA A 9 -3.58 7.86 -22.38
C ALA A 9 -4.47 6.74 -22.90
N ASN A 10 -3.91 5.82 -23.69
CA ASN A 10 -4.62 4.63 -24.11
C ASN A 10 -4.78 3.72 -22.91
N SER A 11 -5.95 3.84 -22.29
CA SER A 11 -6.79 2.78 -21.74
C SER A 11 -6.10 1.44 -21.55
N ALA A 12 -5.93 1.06 -20.28
CA ALA A 12 -5.74 -0.32 -19.88
C ALA A 12 -6.94 -1.17 -20.36
N SER A 13 -6.89 -1.65 -21.59
CA SER A 13 -7.70 -2.80 -21.99
C SER A 13 -7.13 -3.99 -21.22
N GLY A 14 -7.74 -4.32 -20.10
CA GLY A 14 -7.32 -5.44 -19.26
C GLY A 14 -7.45 -6.73 -20.05
N MET A 15 -6.34 -7.21 -20.62
CA MET A 15 -6.26 -8.48 -21.33
C MET A 15 -6.82 -9.59 -20.46
N HIS A 16 -7.93 -10.19 -20.89
CA HIS A 16 -8.57 -11.28 -20.16
C HIS A 16 -7.67 -12.51 -20.18
N VAL A 17 -7.69 -13.34 -19.14
CA VAL A 17 -6.97 -14.62 -19.16
C VAL A 17 -8.02 -15.70 -19.33
N ASN A 18 -7.99 -16.41 -20.45
CA ASN A 18 -8.93 -17.50 -20.71
C ASN A 18 -8.84 -18.52 -19.55
N ASP A 19 -9.98 -18.98 -19.04
CA ASP A 19 -10.01 -19.89 -17.89
C ASP A 19 -9.36 -21.25 -18.20
N GLU A 20 -9.32 -21.65 -19.47
CA GLU A 20 -8.57 -22.84 -19.90
C GLU A 20 -7.08 -22.72 -19.55
N CYS A 21 -6.49 -21.53 -19.66
CA CYS A 21 -5.11 -21.27 -19.28
C CYS A 21 -4.88 -21.61 -17.79
N LYS A 22 -5.84 -21.28 -16.92
CA LYS A 22 -5.76 -21.55 -15.47
C LYS A 22 -5.90 -23.03 -15.19
N VAL A 23 -6.84 -23.70 -15.86
CA VAL A 23 -7.05 -25.15 -15.73
C VAL A 23 -5.79 -25.91 -16.14
N LYS A 24 -5.23 -25.60 -17.31
CA LYS A 24 -4.00 -26.25 -17.80
C LYS A 24 -2.78 -25.96 -16.94
N PHE A 25 -2.67 -24.75 -16.41
CA PHE A 25 -1.65 -24.41 -15.43
C PHE A 25 -1.79 -25.23 -14.13
N MET A 26 -3.02 -25.40 -13.61
CA MET A 26 -3.26 -26.24 -12.44
C MET A 26 -2.93 -27.72 -12.72
N GLU A 27 -3.22 -28.22 -13.92
CA GLU A 27 -2.84 -29.59 -14.35
C GLU A 27 -1.31 -29.76 -14.38
N LEU A 28 -0.58 -28.79 -14.95
CA LEU A 28 0.89 -28.78 -14.93
C LEU A 28 1.42 -28.77 -13.48
N LYS A 29 0.90 -27.89 -12.62
CA LYS A 29 1.36 -27.74 -11.22
C LYS A 29 1.07 -28.97 -10.36
N ALA A 30 -0.13 -29.54 -10.46
CA ALA A 30 -0.59 -30.60 -9.55
C ALA A 30 -0.26 -32.00 -10.06
N LYS A 31 -0.40 -32.24 -11.38
CA LYS A 31 -0.28 -33.57 -11.98
C LYS A 31 0.99 -33.73 -12.83
N ARG A 32 1.73 -32.65 -13.10
CA ARG A 32 2.90 -32.63 -14.00
C ARG A 32 2.60 -33.25 -15.36
N THR A 33 1.39 -33.00 -15.88
CA THR A 33 0.92 -33.52 -17.17
C THR A 33 1.58 -32.86 -18.36
N TYR A 34 2.22 -31.70 -18.15
CA TYR A 34 2.85 -30.90 -19.19
C TYR A 34 4.22 -30.45 -18.72
N ARG A 35 5.23 -30.51 -19.60
CA ARG A 35 6.56 -29.94 -19.32
C ARG A 35 6.53 -28.43 -19.41
N TYR A 36 5.81 -27.92 -20.42
CA TYR A 36 5.67 -26.49 -20.64
C TYR A 36 4.31 -26.16 -21.26
N ILE A 37 3.90 -24.90 -21.12
CA ILE A 37 2.70 -24.33 -21.75
C ILE A 37 3.10 -23.00 -22.37
N VAL A 38 2.87 -22.83 -23.67
CA VAL A 38 3.06 -21.56 -24.38
C VAL A 38 1.71 -20.88 -24.53
N PHE A 39 1.68 -19.59 -24.23
CA PHE A 39 0.51 -18.73 -24.33
C PHE A 39 0.79 -17.58 -25.28
N LYS A 40 -0.26 -17.17 -25.98
CA LYS A 40 -0.26 -15.99 -26.84
C LYS A 40 -1.39 -15.05 -26.46
N ILE A 41 -1.13 -13.76 -26.61
CA ILE A 41 -2.15 -12.72 -26.56
C ILE A 41 -2.82 -12.62 -27.92
N ASP A 42 -4.14 -12.82 -27.94
CA ASP A 42 -4.97 -12.46 -29.09
C ASP A 42 -5.39 -11.00 -28.96
N GLU A 43 -4.81 -10.13 -29.80
CA GLU A 43 -5.15 -8.70 -29.80
C GLU A 43 -6.62 -8.45 -30.19
N LYS A 44 -7.23 -9.33 -31.02
CA LYS A 44 -8.60 -9.13 -31.51
C LYS A 44 -9.62 -9.55 -30.47
N ALA A 45 -9.39 -10.70 -29.82
CA ALA A 45 -10.26 -11.20 -28.76
C ALA A 45 -9.96 -10.55 -27.39
N GLN A 46 -8.88 -9.77 -27.28
CA GLN A 46 -8.41 -9.16 -26.03
C GLN A 46 -8.26 -10.17 -24.88
N GLU A 47 -7.82 -11.39 -25.21
CA GLU A 47 -7.55 -12.44 -24.24
C GLU A 47 -6.19 -13.13 -24.42
N VAL A 48 -5.69 -13.72 -23.34
CA VAL A 48 -4.57 -14.65 -23.34
C VAL A 48 -5.12 -16.05 -23.53
N GLN A 49 -4.65 -16.73 -24.55
CA GLN A 49 -5.03 -18.10 -24.91
C GLN A 49 -3.81 -19.01 -24.97
N ILE A 50 -4.05 -20.32 -24.87
CA ILE A 50 -3.03 -21.33 -25.03
C ILE A 50 -2.66 -21.44 -26.51
N GLU A 51 -1.37 -21.44 -26.81
CA GLU A 51 -0.85 -21.70 -28.14
C GLU A 51 -0.34 -23.13 -28.28
N LYS A 52 0.40 -23.62 -27.29
CA LYS A 52 0.96 -24.98 -27.29
C LYS A 52 1.00 -25.57 -25.89
N LEU A 53 0.67 -26.86 -25.80
CA LEU A 53 0.89 -27.70 -24.62
C LEU A 53 2.06 -28.64 -24.95
N GLY A 54 3.13 -28.57 -24.17
CA GLY A 54 4.28 -29.45 -24.31
C GLY A 54 4.10 -30.71 -23.48
N ASN A 55 4.25 -31.88 -24.11
CA ASN A 55 4.16 -33.16 -23.41
C ASN A 55 5.30 -33.33 -22.39
N PRO A 56 5.16 -34.18 -21.36
CA PRO A 56 6.21 -34.42 -20.37
C PRO A 56 7.53 -34.96 -20.97
N GLU A 57 7.44 -35.64 -22.12
CA GLU A 57 8.57 -36.22 -22.85
C GLU A 57 9.31 -35.20 -23.73
N GLU A 58 8.71 -34.03 -23.98
CA GLU A 58 9.34 -32.99 -24.80
C GLU A 58 10.51 -32.35 -24.05
N THR A 59 11.56 -32.05 -24.81
CA THR A 59 12.80 -31.48 -24.30
C THR A 59 12.75 -29.96 -24.27
N TYR A 60 13.77 -29.36 -23.66
CA TYR A 60 13.94 -27.91 -23.68
C TYR A 60 14.10 -27.36 -25.11
N ASP A 61 14.76 -28.11 -26.01
CA ASP A 61 14.95 -27.69 -27.39
C ASP A 61 13.63 -27.67 -28.16
N ASP A 62 12.74 -28.64 -27.91
CA ASP A 62 11.39 -28.65 -28.48
C ASP A 62 10.56 -27.44 -28.03
N PHE A 63 10.73 -27.05 -26.76
CA PHE A 63 10.15 -25.84 -26.22
C PHE A 63 10.71 -24.58 -26.89
N ALA A 64 12.04 -24.45 -26.99
CA ALA A 64 12.68 -23.30 -27.62
C ALA A 64 12.25 -23.15 -29.08
N ASN A 65 12.18 -24.26 -29.84
CA ASN A 65 11.71 -24.28 -31.22
C ASN A 65 10.22 -23.94 -31.37
N SER A 66 9.42 -24.08 -30.31
CA SER A 66 8.00 -23.73 -30.32
C SER A 66 7.74 -22.23 -30.18
N ILE A 67 8.74 -21.46 -29.77
CA ILE A 67 8.61 -20.02 -29.56
C ILE A 67 9.11 -19.28 -30.81
N PRO A 68 8.30 -18.41 -31.43
CA PRO A 68 8.70 -17.68 -32.62
C PRO A 68 9.72 -16.56 -32.30
N GLU A 69 10.75 -16.42 -33.15
CA GLU A 69 11.78 -15.39 -33.01
C GLU A 69 11.28 -13.96 -33.22
N ASN A 70 10.14 -13.78 -33.91
CA ASN A 70 9.65 -12.46 -34.34
C ASN A 70 8.38 -11.99 -33.61
N GLU A 71 7.87 -12.79 -32.66
CA GLU A 71 6.67 -12.45 -31.92
C GLU A 71 6.84 -12.74 -30.42
N CYS A 72 6.20 -11.92 -29.59
CA CYS A 72 6.20 -12.12 -28.14
C CYS A 72 5.33 -13.32 -27.77
N ARG A 73 5.73 -14.04 -26.71
CA ARG A 73 4.96 -15.13 -26.09
C ARG A 73 5.14 -15.14 -24.59
N TYR A 74 4.18 -15.72 -23.88
CA TYR A 74 4.42 -16.17 -22.51
C TYR A 74 4.62 -17.67 -22.52
N ALA A 75 5.46 -18.17 -21.63
CA ALA A 75 5.59 -19.58 -21.40
C ALA A 75 5.67 -19.87 -19.91
N ILE A 76 5.12 -21.02 -19.52
CA ILE A 76 5.32 -21.60 -18.21
C ILE A 76 6.06 -22.92 -18.42
N TYR A 77 7.17 -23.11 -17.73
CA TYR A 77 8.03 -24.29 -17.86
C TYR A 77 8.26 -24.89 -16.47
N ASP A 78 7.97 -26.19 -16.30
CA ASP A 78 8.34 -26.93 -15.08
C ASP A 78 9.76 -27.47 -15.25
N PHE A 79 10.71 -26.80 -14.61
CA PHE A 79 12.11 -27.16 -14.68
C PHE A 79 12.48 -28.08 -13.52
N ASP A 80 12.80 -29.32 -13.85
CA ASP A 80 13.36 -30.31 -12.95
C ASP A 80 14.88 -30.15 -12.84
N PHE A 81 15.38 -30.09 -11.61
CA PHE A 81 16.81 -30.08 -11.34
C PHE A 81 17.14 -30.99 -10.18
N THR A 82 18.26 -31.69 -10.32
CA THR A 82 18.83 -32.50 -9.24
C THR A 82 19.76 -31.61 -8.43
N THR A 83 19.49 -31.50 -7.13
CA THR A 83 20.39 -30.79 -6.19
C THR A 83 21.60 -31.68 -5.87
N GLU A 84 22.70 -31.10 -5.38
CA GLU A 84 23.92 -31.83 -4.96
C GLU A 84 23.65 -33.00 -4.00
N ASP A 85 22.59 -32.91 -3.19
CA ASP A 85 22.12 -33.98 -2.31
C ASP A 85 21.36 -35.12 -3.02
N ASN A 86 21.49 -35.23 -4.36
CA ASN A 86 20.75 -36.15 -5.23
C ASN A 86 19.21 -36.09 -5.06
N CYS A 87 18.70 -34.95 -4.60
CA CYS A 87 17.27 -34.72 -4.40
C CYS A 87 16.69 -34.05 -5.64
N GLN A 88 15.73 -34.70 -6.30
CA GLN A 88 14.97 -34.11 -7.40
C GLN A 88 14.04 -33.03 -6.87
N LYS A 89 14.26 -31.79 -7.31
CA LYS A 89 13.36 -30.67 -7.05
C LYS A 89 12.89 -30.14 -8.39
N SER A 90 11.65 -29.65 -8.44
CA SER A 90 11.16 -28.93 -9.60
C SER A 90 10.78 -27.51 -9.20
N LYS A 91 10.95 -26.59 -10.14
CA LYS A 91 10.50 -25.22 -10.00
C LYS A 91 9.72 -24.79 -11.23
N ILE A 92 8.63 -24.07 -11.01
CA ILE A 92 7.82 -23.50 -12.08
C ILE A 92 8.38 -22.14 -12.47
N TYR A 93 8.83 -22.05 -13.71
CA TYR A 93 9.35 -20.83 -14.33
C TYR A 93 8.29 -20.20 -15.21
N PHE A 94 8.09 -18.91 -15.04
CA PHE A 94 7.35 -18.09 -15.99
C PHE A 94 8.33 -17.31 -16.85
N ILE A 95 8.22 -17.48 -18.16
CA ILE A 95 9.10 -16.87 -19.16
C ILE A 95 8.26 -15.90 -19.99
N ALA A 96 8.62 -14.62 -19.92
CA ALA A 96 8.08 -13.60 -20.82
C ALA A 96 9.07 -13.38 -21.97
N TRP A 97 8.73 -13.95 -23.12
CA TRP A 97 9.49 -13.84 -24.36
C TRP A 97 9.07 -12.58 -25.13
N SER A 98 10.03 -11.70 -25.39
CA SER A 98 9.79 -10.44 -26.10
C SER A 98 11.00 -10.07 -26.97
N PRO A 99 11.14 -10.69 -28.15
CA PRO A 99 12.33 -10.51 -28.97
C PRO A 99 12.39 -9.10 -29.56
N ASP A 100 13.60 -8.59 -29.80
CA ASP A 100 13.78 -7.22 -30.23
C ASP A 100 13.18 -6.92 -31.60
N THR A 101 13.14 -7.93 -32.47
CA THR A 101 12.51 -7.94 -33.78
C THR A 101 10.99 -7.82 -33.73
N SER A 102 10.35 -8.06 -32.58
CA SER A 102 8.91 -7.90 -32.39
C SER A 102 8.46 -6.45 -32.50
N ARG A 103 7.24 -6.26 -33.00
CA ARG A 103 6.59 -4.94 -33.11
C ARG A 103 6.50 -4.27 -31.74
N VAL A 104 6.86 -2.99 -31.66
CA VAL A 104 6.84 -2.17 -30.41
C VAL A 104 5.50 -2.25 -29.69
N ARG A 105 4.39 -2.16 -30.43
CA ARG A 105 3.03 -2.27 -29.86
C ARG A 105 2.79 -3.62 -29.17
N SER A 106 3.27 -4.71 -29.76
CA SER A 106 3.15 -6.06 -29.18
C SER A 106 3.96 -6.17 -27.90
N LYS A 107 5.23 -5.71 -27.92
CA LYS A 107 6.07 -5.67 -26.71
C LYS A 107 5.41 -4.90 -25.56
N MET A 108 4.81 -3.75 -25.86
CA MET A 108 4.09 -2.95 -24.87
C MET A 108 2.84 -3.67 -24.33
N LEU A 109 2.10 -4.38 -25.18
CA LEU A 109 0.93 -5.16 -24.78
C LEU A 109 1.30 -6.34 -23.86
N TYR A 110 2.34 -7.10 -24.22
CA TYR A 110 2.85 -8.19 -23.40
C TYR A 110 3.49 -7.67 -22.10
N ALA A 111 4.18 -6.53 -22.11
CA ALA A 111 4.73 -5.96 -20.88
C ALA A 111 3.60 -5.52 -19.91
N SER A 112 2.59 -4.82 -20.41
CA SER A 112 1.48 -4.30 -19.60
C SER A 112 0.51 -5.38 -19.10
N SER A 113 0.36 -6.49 -19.83
CA SER A 113 -0.56 -7.59 -19.47
C SER A 113 0.04 -8.62 -18.51
N LYS A 114 1.38 -8.65 -18.40
CA LYS A 114 2.16 -9.64 -17.65
C LYS A 114 1.71 -9.76 -16.20
N ASP A 115 1.59 -8.64 -15.49
CA ASP A 115 1.30 -8.65 -14.05
C ASP A 115 -0.14 -9.09 -13.76
N ARG A 116 -1.06 -8.91 -14.71
CA ARG A 116 -2.40 -9.49 -14.61
C ARG A 116 -2.34 -11.01 -14.82
N PHE A 117 -1.69 -11.45 -15.89
CA PHE A 117 -1.55 -12.89 -16.19
C PHE A 117 -0.93 -13.67 -15.02
N LYS A 118 0.17 -13.16 -14.46
CA LYS A 118 0.85 -13.78 -13.31
C LYS A 118 -0.03 -13.89 -12.07
N ARG A 119 -0.92 -12.91 -11.81
CA ARG A 119 -1.81 -12.95 -10.64
C ARG A 119 -2.86 -14.05 -10.74
N GLU A 120 -3.29 -14.39 -11.94
CA GLU A 120 -4.21 -15.52 -12.19
C GLU A 120 -3.50 -16.88 -12.06
N MET A 121 -2.18 -16.92 -12.26
CA MET A 121 -1.35 -18.13 -12.23
C MET A 121 -0.61 -18.25 -10.89
N ASP A 122 -1.34 -18.61 -9.84
CA ASP A 122 -0.76 -18.75 -8.49
C ASP A 122 0.12 -20.01 -8.34
N GLY A 123 1.40 -19.81 -8.09
CA GLY A 123 2.41 -20.88 -7.96
C GLY A 123 3.64 -20.71 -8.84
N ILE A 124 3.73 -19.64 -9.62
CA ILE A 124 4.98 -19.26 -10.31
C ILE A 124 6.04 -18.96 -9.25
N GLN A 125 7.19 -19.63 -9.34
CA GLN A 125 8.27 -19.49 -8.35
C GLN A 125 9.39 -18.58 -8.84
N VAL A 126 9.65 -18.58 -10.16
CA VAL A 126 10.71 -17.78 -10.78
C VAL A 126 10.14 -17.09 -12.01
N GLU A 127 10.44 -15.80 -12.16
CA GLU A 127 10.14 -15.03 -13.35
C GLU A 127 11.41 -14.79 -14.15
N LEU A 128 11.31 -15.04 -15.45
CA LEU A 128 12.34 -14.80 -16.45
C LEU A 128 11.78 -13.89 -17.53
N GLN A 129 12.53 -12.85 -17.88
CA GLN A 129 12.31 -12.10 -19.11
C GLN A 129 13.47 -12.42 -20.06
N ALA A 130 13.15 -12.69 -21.31
CA ALA A 130 14.13 -12.99 -22.33
C ALA A 130 13.78 -12.26 -23.63
N THR A 131 14.79 -11.62 -24.21
CA THR A 131 14.70 -10.95 -25.51
C THR A 131 15.46 -11.69 -26.60
N ASP A 132 16.30 -12.66 -26.23
CA ASP A 132 17.10 -13.46 -27.14
C ASP A 132 17.15 -14.93 -26.68
N PRO A 133 17.22 -15.92 -27.60
CA PRO A 133 17.20 -17.34 -27.21
C PRO A 133 18.36 -17.71 -26.30
N SER A 134 19.51 -17.02 -26.42
CA SER A 134 20.66 -17.23 -25.55
C SER A 134 20.35 -16.93 -24.08
N GLU A 135 19.48 -15.95 -23.79
CA GLU A 135 19.04 -15.60 -22.44
C GLU A 135 18.07 -16.62 -21.82
N MET A 136 17.55 -17.55 -22.63
CA MET A 136 16.71 -18.65 -22.17
C MET A 136 17.51 -19.92 -21.88
N SER A 137 18.83 -19.94 -22.10
CA SER A 137 19.65 -21.13 -21.82
C SER A 137 19.48 -21.65 -20.39
N LEU A 138 19.50 -22.99 -20.25
CA LEU A 138 19.24 -23.68 -18.98
C LEU A 138 20.14 -23.20 -17.84
N ASP A 139 21.38 -22.81 -18.15
CA ASP A 139 22.34 -22.33 -17.16
C ASP A 139 21.96 -20.94 -16.63
N ILE A 140 21.52 -20.03 -17.51
CA ILE A 140 21.04 -18.70 -17.13
C ILE A 140 19.74 -18.81 -16.31
N ILE A 141 18.86 -19.73 -16.67
CA ILE A 141 17.62 -20.03 -15.93
C ILE A 141 17.94 -20.48 -14.49
N LYS A 142 18.93 -21.38 -14.32
CA LYS A 142 19.39 -21.82 -12.99
C LYS A 142 20.03 -20.68 -12.20
N GLU A 143 20.93 -19.92 -12.81
CA GLU A 143 21.65 -18.84 -12.15
C GLU A 143 20.70 -17.74 -11.67
N ARG A 144 19.78 -17.28 -12.53
CA ARG A 144 18.79 -16.25 -12.17
C ARG A 144 17.89 -16.70 -11.03
N ALA A 145 17.53 -18.00 -10.97
CA ALA A 145 16.74 -18.54 -9.86
C ALA A 145 17.50 -18.54 -8.53
N LEU A 146 18.81 -18.81 -8.54
CA LEU A 146 19.64 -18.74 -7.34
C LEU A 146 19.81 -17.29 -6.88
N THR A 147 20.05 -16.37 -7.80
CA THR A 147 20.22 -14.94 -7.51
C THR A 147 18.94 -14.31 -6.99
N GLN A 148 17.77 -14.61 -7.60
CA GLN A 148 16.48 -14.16 -7.09
C GLN A 148 16.19 -14.68 -5.68
N LYS A 149 16.57 -15.94 -5.39
CA LYS A 149 16.42 -16.49 -4.03
C LYS A 149 17.25 -15.71 -3.02
N LYS A 150 18.53 -15.45 -3.33
CA LYS A 150 19.41 -14.64 -2.46
C LYS A 150 18.85 -13.22 -2.26
N LEU A 151 18.36 -12.58 -3.31
CA LEU A 151 17.74 -11.25 -3.22
C LEU A 151 16.48 -11.27 -2.34
N HIS A 152 15.63 -12.30 -2.47
CA HIS A 152 14.45 -12.44 -1.62
C HIS A 152 14.82 -12.66 -0.15
N GLU A 153 15.85 -13.46 0.14
CA GLU A 153 16.38 -13.66 1.49
C GLU A 153 16.91 -12.34 2.10
N ILE A 154 17.64 -11.54 1.31
CA ILE A 154 18.13 -10.22 1.73
C ILE A 154 16.97 -9.26 2.01
N SER A 155 15.99 -9.18 1.09
CA SER A 155 14.79 -8.36 1.27
C SER A 155 13.98 -8.76 2.51
N GLY A 156 13.83 -10.07 2.75
CA GLY A 156 13.17 -10.59 3.94
C GLY A 156 13.89 -10.20 5.23
N TRP A 157 15.23 -10.27 5.24
CA TRP A 157 16.04 -9.83 6.37
C TRP A 157 15.96 -8.32 6.60
N GLU A 158 16.01 -7.52 5.53
CA GLU A 158 15.89 -6.06 5.56
C GLU A 158 14.54 -5.65 6.17
N ASN A 159 13.43 -6.17 5.64
CA ASN A 159 12.08 -5.91 6.16
C ASN A 159 11.96 -6.24 7.66
N LYS A 160 12.57 -7.34 8.10
CA LYS A 160 12.57 -7.72 9.52
C LYS A 160 13.33 -6.72 10.39
N LYS A 161 14.47 -6.21 9.91
CA LYS A 161 15.26 -5.18 10.61
C LYS A 161 14.51 -3.85 10.64
N THR A 162 13.96 -3.42 9.51
CA THR A 162 13.16 -2.20 9.39
C THR A 162 11.98 -2.21 10.35
N ARG A 163 11.18 -3.29 10.38
CA ARG A 163 10.06 -3.42 11.35
C ARG A 163 10.50 -3.30 12.81
N LYS A 164 11.67 -3.85 13.15
CA LYS A 164 12.20 -3.75 14.51
C LYS A 164 12.55 -2.30 14.85
N ILE A 165 13.21 -1.60 13.94
CA ILE A 165 13.55 -0.18 14.10
C ILE A 165 12.29 0.69 14.15
N GLU A 166 11.34 0.48 13.23
CA GLU A 166 10.05 1.19 13.20
C GLU A 166 9.26 0.99 14.50
N SER A 167 9.24 -0.23 15.04
CA SER A 167 8.57 -0.49 16.32
C SER A 167 9.21 0.29 17.48
N GLN A 168 10.54 0.45 17.48
CA GLN A 168 11.25 1.25 18.47
C GLN A 168 10.93 2.74 18.29
N ILE A 169 10.97 3.25 17.06
CA ILE A 169 10.59 4.63 16.73
C ILE A 169 9.16 4.93 17.21
N ALA A 170 8.20 4.07 16.89
CA ALA A 170 6.80 4.24 17.30
C ALA A 170 6.62 4.19 18.83
N SER A 171 7.43 3.38 19.54
CA SER A 171 7.40 3.36 21.01
C SER A 171 7.97 4.63 21.63
N LEU A 172 9.03 5.19 21.05
CA LEU A 172 9.62 6.46 21.48
C LEU A 172 8.68 7.63 21.22
N GLN A 173 8.03 7.68 20.06
CA GLN A 173 7.02 8.70 19.75
C GLN A 173 5.85 8.67 20.73
N ARG A 174 5.31 7.48 21.04
CA ARG A 174 4.23 7.35 22.04
C ARG A 174 4.63 7.89 23.41
N ARG A 175 5.87 7.64 23.84
CA ARG A 175 6.37 8.17 25.11
C ARG A 175 6.48 9.69 25.08
N MET A 176 7.07 10.23 24.02
CA MET A 176 7.18 11.69 23.84
C MET A 176 5.80 12.37 23.81
N ASP A 177 4.81 11.78 23.12
CA ASP A 177 3.46 12.34 23.05
C ASP A 177 2.74 12.26 24.40
N GLY A 178 2.97 11.18 25.17
CA GLY A 178 2.47 11.06 26.54
C GLY A 178 3.04 12.12 27.48
N GLU A 179 4.36 12.31 27.46
CA GLU A 179 5.04 13.33 28.28
C GLU A 179 4.55 14.74 27.93
N LYS A 180 4.44 15.05 26.63
CA LYS A 180 3.89 16.33 26.15
C LYS A 180 2.44 16.52 26.60
N MET A 181 1.60 15.49 26.50
CA MET A 181 0.20 15.54 26.95
C MET A 181 0.11 15.86 28.43
N GLU A 182 0.88 15.16 29.28
CA GLU A 182 0.88 15.39 30.73
C GLU A 182 1.32 16.83 31.08
N GLU A 183 2.37 17.33 30.43
CA GLU A 183 2.85 18.70 30.65
C GLU A 183 1.80 19.75 30.21
N THR A 184 1.17 19.55 29.05
CA THR A 184 0.12 20.45 28.57
C THR A 184 -1.12 20.45 29.47
N GLU A 185 -1.50 19.31 30.02
CA GLU A 185 -2.61 19.20 30.97
C GLU A 185 -2.30 19.92 32.29
N LYS A 186 -1.08 19.77 32.81
CA LYS A 186 -0.61 20.53 34.00
C LYS A 186 -0.70 22.03 33.77
N LEU A 187 -0.24 22.52 32.62
CA LEU A 187 -0.33 23.94 32.26
C LEU A 187 -1.80 24.40 32.12
N ARG A 188 -2.66 23.57 31.52
CA ARG A 188 -4.10 23.85 31.38
C ARG A 188 -4.81 23.91 32.74
N SER A 189 -4.49 23.00 33.65
CA SER A 189 -5.03 22.98 35.02
C SER A 189 -4.61 24.23 35.81
N LYS A 190 -3.34 24.61 35.76
CA LYS A 190 -2.84 25.86 36.35
C LYS A 190 -3.58 27.08 35.81
N LYS A 191 -3.78 27.16 34.49
CA LYS A 191 -4.57 28.23 33.84
C LYS A 191 -6.01 28.25 34.36
N ALA A 192 -6.66 27.09 34.47
CA ALA A 192 -8.03 26.98 34.99
C ALA A 192 -8.14 27.44 36.46
N ALA A 193 -7.17 27.09 37.31
CA ALA A 193 -7.13 27.53 38.70
C ALA A 193 -7.01 29.06 38.83
N VAL A 194 -6.22 29.70 37.97
CA VAL A 194 -6.14 31.17 37.89
C VAL A 194 -7.50 31.76 37.53
N HIS A 195 -8.17 31.22 36.52
CA HIS A 195 -9.51 31.67 36.14
C HIS A 195 -10.55 31.45 37.25
N ALA A 196 -10.49 30.33 37.98
CA ALA A 196 -11.37 30.06 39.10
C ALA A 196 -11.16 31.07 40.24
N LYS A 197 -9.91 31.34 40.63
CA LYS A 197 -9.58 32.37 41.63
C LYS A 197 -10.06 33.75 41.21
N ALA A 198 -9.92 34.09 39.93
CA ALA A 198 -10.43 35.36 39.41
C ALA A 198 -11.97 35.45 39.50
N ARG A 199 -12.69 34.36 39.20
CA ARG A 199 -14.16 34.28 39.35
C ARG A 199 -14.60 34.43 40.81
N GLU A 200 -13.93 33.75 41.74
CA GLU A 200 -14.24 33.86 43.16
C GLU A 200 -14.05 35.29 43.69
N LYS A 201 -12.95 35.96 43.31
CA LYS A 201 -12.72 37.38 43.65
C LYS A 201 -13.81 38.28 43.08
N LYS A 202 -14.18 38.08 41.81
CA LYS A 202 -15.28 38.84 41.17
C LYS A 202 -16.62 38.61 41.87
N ALA A 203 -16.94 37.37 42.22
CA ALA A 203 -18.16 37.02 42.94
C ALA A 203 -18.21 37.70 44.32
N LYS A 204 -17.10 37.67 45.08
CA LYS A 204 -17.00 38.38 46.38
C LYS A 204 -17.29 39.88 46.26
N VAL A 205 -16.75 40.55 45.24
CA VAL A 205 -17.04 41.97 44.97
C VAL A 205 -18.51 42.19 44.61
N GLN A 206 -19.09 41.33 43.77
CA GLN A 206 -20.50 41.42 43.40
C GLN A 206 -21.44 41.18 44.59
N THR A 207 -21.17 40.17 45.42
CA THR A 207 -21.95 39.88 46.63
C THR A 207 -21.91 41.05 47.61
N ARG A 208 -20.72 41.64 47.84
CA ARG A 208 -20.59 42.83 48.69
C ARG A 208 -21.44 43.99 48.17
N ARG A 209 -21.37 44.28 46.87
CA ARG A 209 -22.20 45.32 46.24
C ARG A 209 -23.69 45.02 46.37
N ALA A 210 -24.11 43.77 46.21
CA ALA A 210 -25.52 43.38 46.36
C ALA A 210 -26.00 43.55 47.81
N GLN A 211 -25.18 43.22 48.81
CA GLN A 211 -25.48 43.47 50.22
C GLN A 211 -25.60 44.97 50.53
N GLU A 212 -24.71 45.80 49.98
CA GLU A 212 -24.78 47.26 50.10
C GLU A 212 -26.06 47.84 49.49
N ILE A 213 -26.51 47.30 48.33
CA ILE A 213 -27.77 47.70 47.69
C ILE A 213 -28.98 47.29 48.54
N LEU A 214 -29.06 46.04 48.98
CA LEU A 214 -30.16 45.54 49.81
C LEU A 214 -30.28 46.32 51.12
N HIS A 215 -29.15 46.60 51.78
CA HIS A 215 -29.13 47.42 52.98
C HIS A 215 -29.69 48.83 52.72
N ALA A 216 -29.28 49.47 51.61
CA ALA A 216 -29.80 50.77 51.22
C ALA A 216 -31.31 50.75 50.90
N GLU A 217 -31.81 49.67 50.28
CA GLU A 217 -33.24 49.46 50.01
C GLU A 217 -34.03 49.29 51.32
N GLU A 218 -33.55 48.47 52.26
CA GLU A 218 -34.17 48.28 53.58
C GLU A 218 -34.22 49.59 54.39
N GLU A 219 -33.12 50.35 54.39
CA GLU A 219 -33.06 51.68 55.02
C GLU A 219 -34.05 52.65 54.38
N ALA A 220 -34.14 52.68 53.04
CA ALA A 220 -35.10 53.52 52.33
C ALA A 220 -36.55 53.18 52.69
N VAL A 221 -36.90 51.88 52.78
CA VAL A 221 -38.23 51.42 53.20
C VAL A 221 -38.53 51.85 54.65
N ARG A 222 -37.57 51.72 55.57
CA ARG A 222 -37.73 52.18 56.98
C ARG A 222 -37.99 53.68 57.07
N LEU A 223 -37.29 54.48 56.27
CA LEU A 223 -37.47 55.94 56.23
C LEU A 223 -38.85 56.32 55.66
N GLN A 224 -39.30 55.62 54.60
CA GLN A 224 -40.65 55.80 54.05
C GLN A 224 -41.75 55.45 55.07
N ALA A 225 -41.59 54.38 55.86
CA ALA A 225 -42.58 53.95 56.85
C ALA A 225 -42.69 54.90 58.07
N THR A 226 -41.60 55.57 58.46
CA THR A 226 -41.55 56.48 59.61
C THR A 226 -41.91 57.93 59.26
N GLY A 227 -42.12 58.24 57.98
CA GLY A 227 -42.45 59.59 57.51
C GLY A 227 -41.33 60.62 57.68
N GLN A 228 -40.10 60.18 57.98
CA GLN A 228 -38.95 61.06 58.14
C GLN A 228 -38.28 61.32 56.78
N ILE A 229 -38.14 62.60 56.43
CA ILE A 229 -37.42 63.05 55.23
C ILE A 229 -35.92 62.80 55.47
N PRO A 230 -35.20 62.09 54.56
CA PRO A 230 -33.77 61.85 54.74
C PRO A 230 -33.01 63.18 54.74
N ASN A 231 -32.31 63.49 55.83
CA ASN A 231 -31.49 64.70 55.92
C ASN A 231 -30.14 64.41 55.24
N LYS A 232 -29.99 64.77 53.95
CA LYS A 232 -28.70 64.66 53.25
C LYS A 232 -28.08 66.04 53.04
N SER A 233 -27.05 66.35 53.81
CA SER A 233 -25.94 67.17 53.31
C SER A 233 -25.05 66.28 52.43
N SER A 234 -24.82 66.72 51.19
CA SER A 234 -23.88 66.21 50.18
C SER A 234 -24.12 64.79 49.61
N CYS A 235 -24.94 64.72 48.56
CA CYS A 235 -24.76 63.73 47.49
C CYS A 235 -23.70 64.26 46.52
N SER A 236 -22.47 63.76 46.60
CA SER A 236 -21.51 63.86 45.48
C SER A 236 -21.58 62.55 44.69
N CYS A 237 -22.22 62.61 43.52
CA CYS A 237 -22.14 61.56 42.52
C CYS A 237 -20.71 61.47 41.97
N PHE A 238 -20.09 60.30 42.04
CA PHE A 238 -18.95 59.90 41.21
C PHE A 238 -19.04 58.40 40.94
#